data_AF-A0A1M5SD67-F1
#
_entry.id   AF-A0A1M5SD67-F1
#
_cell.length_a   1.000
_cell.length_b   1.000
_cell.length_c   1.000
_cell.angle_alpha   90.00
_cell.angle_beta   90.00
_cell.angle_gamma   90.00
#
_symmetry.space_group_name_H-M   'P 1'
#
loop_
_entity.id
_entity.type
_entity.pdbx_description
1 polymer ?
#
loop_
_entity_poly.entity_id
_entity_poly.type
_entity_poly.pdbx_seq_one_letter_code
_entity_poly.pdbx_strand_id
1 'polypeptide(L)'
;MPKFKAPIYKTGINTCADVPDAITRKMKPTKGKIHVKGTVNGFPFVKTLVPVKGRPYRLFVNAPTLKGANTAIGEVAVFVITQDLHKIKKQYTMSPAFRRQLQVHKVLKDFNALTPARQQDILKYLSFVTKEETLLKHVGKIVQKLKAGEKNIRIP
;
A
#
# COMPACT_ATOMS: atom_id res chain seq x y z
N MET A 1 8.23 -5.11 -22.84
CA MET A 1 7.72 -4.13 -21.84
C MET A 1 7.88 -2.73 -22.42
N PRO A 2 6.86 -1.86 -22.39
CA PRO A 2 6.98 -0.47 -22.85
C PRO A 2 8.21 0.23 -22.26
N LYS A 3 9.00 0.88 -23.12
CA LYS A 3 10.23 1.59 -22.77
C LYS A 3 10.14 3.03 -23.27
N PHE A 4 10.58 3.99 -22.47
CA PHE A 4 10.60 5.40 -22.84
C PHE A 4 11.71 6.15 -22.10
N LYS A 5 12.07 7.34 -22.61
CA LYS A 5 12.95 8.29 -21.92
C LYS A 5 12.10 9.44 -21.41
N ALA A 6 12.38 9.91 -20.19
CA ALA A 6 11.71 11.08 -19.63
C ALA A 6 12.65 11.84 -18.69
N PRO A 7 12.55 13.18 -18.64
CA PRO A 7 13.25 13.96 -17.65
C PRO A 7 12.67 13.71 -16.26
N ILE A 8 13.55 13.65 -15.27
CA ILE A 8 13.18 13.62 -13.86
C ILE A 8 13.10 15.07 -13.37
N TYR A 9 11.95 15.48 -12.84
CA TYR A 9 11.72 16.85 -12.41
C TYR A 9 11.04 16.91 -11.04
N LYS A 10 11.03 18.10 -10.45
CA LYS A 10 10.43 18.35 -9.14
C LYS A 10 9.07 19.04 -9.29
N THR A 11 8.08 18.58 -8.53
CA THR A 11 6.75 19.20 -8.38
C THR A 11 6.47 19.40 -6.89
N GLY A 12 6.59 20.64 -6.41
CA GLY A 12 6.57 20.93 -4.98
C GLY A 12 7.73 20.23 -4.27
N ILE A 13 7.44 19.40 -3.27
CA ILE A 13 8.47 18.60 -2.56
C ILE A 13 8.79 17.26 -3.24
N ASN A 14 8.00 16.84 -4.23
CA ASN A 14 8.09 15.50 -4.81
C ASN A 14 8.90 15.49 -6.11
N THR A 15 9.67 14.42 -6.34
CA THR A 15 10.37 14.17 -7.60
C THR A 15 9.59 13.16 -8.45
N CYS A 16 9.44 13.42 -9.75
CA CYS A 16 8.65 12.58 -10.66
C CYS A 16 9.14 12.62 -12.10
N ALA A 17 8.60 11.70 -12.90
CA ALA A 17 8.66 11.72 -14.36
C ALA A 17 7.25 11.53 -14.94
N ASP A 18 6.99 12.16 -16.09
CA ASP A 18 5.74 12.01 -16.82
C ASP A 18 5.77 10.71 -17.65
N VAL A 19 4.73 9.89 -17.50
CA VAL A 19 4.60 8.62 -18.26
C VAL A 19 3.79 8.88 -19.52
N PRO A 20 4.31 8.58 -20.71
CA PRO A 20 3.60 8.82 -21.97
C PRO A 20 2.19 8.25 -22.01
N ASP A 21 1.26 9.05 -22.51
CA ASP A 21 -0.14 8.68 -22.68
C ASP A 21 -0.33 7.42 -23.54
N ALA A 22 0.50 7.24 -24.58
CA ALA A 22 0.47 6.05 -25.43
C ALA A 22 0.72 4.74 -24.65
N ILE A 23 1.40 4.83 -23.49
CA ILE A 23 1.64 3.71 -22.58
C ILE A 23 0.46 3.55 -21.62
N THR A 24 0.02 4.62 -20.97
CA THR A 24 -1.00 4.55 -19.91
C THR A 24 -2.42 4.32 -20.43
N ARG A 25 -2.74 4.75 -21.66
CA ARG A 25 -4.05 4.47 -22.29
C ARG A 25 -4.33 2.99 -22.50
N LYS A 26 -3.29 2.16 -22.54
CA LYS A 26 -3.41 0.69 -22.66
C LYS A 26 -3.57 -0.01 -21.29
N MET A 27 -3.56 0.74 -20.19
CA MET A 27 -3.60 0.22 -18.82
C MET A 27 -4.96 0.47 -18.17
N LYS A 28 -5.32 -0.36 -17.19
CA LYS A 28 -6.60 -0.28 -16.46
C LYS A 28 -6.43 0.47 -15.13
N PRO A 29 -6.90 1.73 -14.99
CA PRO A 29 -6.84 2.44 -13.72
C PRO A 29 -7.85 1.88 -12.70
N THR A 30 -7.47 1.88 -11.42
CA THR A 30 -8.35 1.58 -10.29
C THR A 30 -8.39 2.79 -9.37
N LYS A 31 -9.58 3.39 -9.18
CA LYS A 31 -9.74 4.67 -8.44
C LYS A 31 -8.79 5.76 -8.96
N GLY A 32 -8.67 5.85 -10.28
CA GLY A 32 -7.80 6.81 -10.98
C GLY A 32 -6.31 6.46 -11.01
N LYS A 33 -5.84 5.49 -10.22
CA LYS A 33 -4.41 5.11 -10.10
C LYS A 33 -4.08 3.85 -10.90
N ILE A 34 -2.83 3.72 -11.35
CA ILE A 34 -2.36 2.52 -12.08
C ILE A 34 -1.19 1.91 -11.32
N HIS A 35 -1.31 0.65 -10.89
CA HIS A 35 -0.19 -0.08 -10.31
C HIS A 35 0.74 -0.58 -11.40
N VAL A 36 2.04 -0.36 -11.21
CA VAL A 36 3.05 -0.68 -12.20
C VAL A 36 4.31 -1.26 -11.54
N LYS A 37 4.99 -2.11 -12.29
CA LYS A 37 6.34 -2.58 -11.99
C LYS A 37 7.25 -2.36 -13.19
N GLY A 38 8.53 -2.16 -12.93
CA GLY A 38 9.43 -1.70 -13.96
C GLY A 38 10.84 -1.41 -13.48
N THR A 39 11.59 -0.69 -14.30
CA THR A 39 12.94 -0.22 -13.98
C THR A 39 13.14 1.26 -14.36
N VAL A 40 14.02 1.95 -13.63
CA VAL A 40 14.61 3.25 -14.00
C VAL A 40 16.10 3.02 -14.18
N ASN A 41 16.65 3.24 -15.38
CA ASN A 41 18.04 2.91 -15.72
C ASN A 41 18.45 1.48 -15.29
N GLY A 42 17.53 0.52 -15.41
CA GLY A 42 17.75 -0.86 -14.98
C GLY A 42 17.49 -1.14 -13.50
N PHE A 43 17.38 -0.13 -12.64
CA PHE A 43 17.06 -0.30 -11.22
C PHE A 43 15.57 -0.59 -11.01
N PRO A 44 15.20 -1.72 -10.37
CA PRO A 44 13.81 -2.17 -10.28
C PRO A 44 12.95 -1.33 -9.34
N PHE A 45 11.65 -1.26 -9.65
CA PHE A 45 10.65 -0.66 -8.78
C PHE A 45 9.27 -1.32 -8.92
N VAL A 46 8.48 -1.19 -7.86
CA VAL A 46 7.01 -1.40 -7.86
C VAL A 46 6.38 -0.14 -7.30
N LYS A 47 5.58 0.55 -8.11
CA LYS A 47 5.04 1.88 -7.80
C LYS A 47 3.63 2.04 -8.35
N THR A 48 3.02 3.18 -8.05
CA THR A 48 1.70 3.55 -8.53
C THR A 48 1.80 4.84 -9.33
N LEU A 49 1.26 4.85 -10.54
CA LEU A 49 1.09 6.04 -11.34
C LEU A 49 -0.10 6.86 -10.81
N VAL A 50 0.10 8.16 -10.67
CA VAL A 50 -0.88 9.10 -10.12
C VAL A 50 -1.43 9.98 -11.24
N PRO A 51 -2.75 10.11 -11.38
CA PRO A 51 -3.34 10.97 -12.41
C PRO A 51 -3.12 12.45 -12.07
N VAL A 52 -2.96 13.27 -13.09
CA VAL A 52 -2.88 14.73 -12.99
C VAL A 52 -3.89 15.33 -13.96
N LYS A 53 -4.70 16.29 -13.52
CA LYS A 53 -5.75 16.88 -14.34
C LYS A 53 -5.14 17.50 -15.61
N GLY A 54 -5.60 17.06 -16.78
CA GLY A 54 -5.17 17.57 -18.09
C GLY A 54 -3.70 17.30 -18.43
N ARG A 55 -3.02 16.37 -17.73
CA ARG A 55 -1.61 16.07 -17.92
C ARG A 55 -1.35 14.55 -17.90
N PRO A 56 -0.20 14.10 -18.40
CA PRO A 56 0.20 12.71 -18.29
C PRO A 56 0.21 12.22 -16.84
N TYR A 57 0.07 10.91 -16.67
CA TYR A 57 0.27 10.24 -15.39
C TYR A 57 1.69 10.48 -14.87
N ARG A 58 1.83 10.70 -13.56
CA ARG A 58 3.14 10.86 -12.92
C ARG A 58 3.61 9.56 -12.26
N LEU A 59 4.87 9.24 -12.49
CA LEU A 59 5.63 8.27 -11.71
C LEU A 59 6.50 9.01 -10.69
N PHE A 60 6.21 8.85 -9.40
CA PHE A 60 7.02 9.46 -8.35
C PHE A 60 8.28 8.64 -8.03
N VAL A 61 9.42 9.31 -8.04
CA VAL A 61 10.74 8.72 -7.81
C VAL A 61 11.28 9.25 -6.49
N ASN A 62 11.64 8.37 -5.56
CA ASN A 62 12.18 8.74 -4.25
C ASN A 62 13.71 8.64 -4.27
N ALA A 63 14.37 9.23 -3.26
CA ALA A 63 15.82 9.24 -3.16
C ALA A 63 16.49 7.84 -3.30
N PRO A 64 15.94 6.75 -2.71
CA PRO A 64 16.49 5.41 -2.95
C PRO A 64 16.45 4.96 -4.41
N THR A 65 15.35 5.24 -5.13
CA THR A 65 15.27 4.91 -6.57
C THR A 65 16.24 5.77 -7.39
N LEU A 66 16.40 7.06 -7.08
CA LEU A 66 17.37 7.92 -7.76
C LEU A 66 18.80 7.41 -7.58
N LYS A 67 19.19 7.12 -6.34
CA LYS A 67 20.51 6.58 -6.00
C LYS A 67 20.74 5.23 -6.68
N GLY A 68 19.77 4.32 -6.60
CA GLY A 68 19.88 2.99 -7.21
C GLY A 68 19.92 3.01 -8.74
N ALA A 69 19.23 3.96 -9.36
CA ALA A 69 19.22 4.17 -10.81
C ALA A 69 20.38 5.04 -11.32
N ASN A 70 21.29 5.45 -10.43
CA ASN A 70 22.39 6.37 -10.70
C ASN A 70 21.94 7.58 -11.53
N THR A 71 20.93 8.30 -11.04
CA THR A 71 20.36 9.46 -11.73
C THR A 71 19.89 10.53 -10.75
N ALA A 72 19.70 11.75 -11.23
CA ALA A 72 19.33 12.92 -10.44
C ALA A 72 18.15 13.71 -11.04
N ILE A 73 17.68 14.69 -10.29
CA ILE A 73 16.71 15.69 -10.79
C ILE A 73 17.38 16.49 -11.90
N GLY A 74 16.66 16.71 -13.01
CA GLY A 74 17.14 17.39 -14.21
C GLY A 74 17.63 16.44 -15.29
N GLU A 75 17.95 15.19 -14.95
CA GLU A 75 18.46 14.21 -15.91
C GLU A 75 17.34 13.46 -16.63
N VAL A 76 17.66 12.95 -17.83
CA VAL A 76 16.80 12.06 -18.58
C VAL A 76 17.14 10.61 -18.24
N ALA A 77 16.17 9.88 -17.69
CA ALA A 77 16.31 8.47 -17.38
C ALA A 77 15.52 7.58 -18.35
N VAL A 78 15.95 6.32 -18.46
CA VAL A 78 15.29 5.28 -19.25
C VAL A 78 14.34 4.50 -18.34
N PHE A 79 13.06 4.54 -18.66
CA PHE A 79 12.01 3.84 -17.92
C PHE A 79 11.54 2.64 -18.72
N VAL A 80 11.37 1.51 -18.04
CA VAL A 80 10.66 0.34 -18.55
C VAL A 80 9.50 0.06 -17.62
N ILE A 81 8.26 0.04 -18.11
CA ILE A 81 7.07 -0.04 -17.25
C ILE A 81 6.08 -1.07 -17.79
N THR A 82 5.52 -1.85 -16.88
CA THR A 82 4.34 -2.71 -17.14
C THR A 82 3.30 -2.52 -16.06
N GLN A 83 2.03 -2.71 -16.43
CA GLN A 83 0.97 -2.74 -15.44
C GLN A 83 1.15 -3.96 -14.54
N ASP A 84 1.15 -3.72 -13.23
CA ASP A 84 1.14 -4.77 -12.23
C ASP A 84 -0.30 -5.12 -11.88
N LEU A 85 -0.75 -6.28 -12.38
CA LEU A 85 -2.09 -6.81 -12.11
C LEU A 85 -2.16 -7.61 -10.81
N HIS A 86 -1.01 -7.82 -10.14
CA HIS A 86 -0.99 -8.53 -8.87
C HIS A 86 -1.54 -7.59 -7.80
N LYS A 87 -2.81 -7.79 -7.44
CA LYS A 87 -3.30 -7.30 -6.14
C LYS A 87 -2.60 -8.12 -5.08
N ILE A 88 -1.50 -7.58 -4.51
CA ILE A 88 -0.97 -8.10 -3.25
C ILE A 88 -2.04 -7.81 -2.19
N LYS A 89 -3.00 -8.73 -2.03
CA LYS A 89 -3.82 -8.80 -0.83
C LYS A 89 -2.86 -9.21 0.27
N LYS A 90 -2.22 -8.23 0.93
CA LYS A 90 -1.51 -8.50 2.19
C LYS A 90 -2.53 -9.13 3.12
N GLN A 91 -2.39 -10.43 3.37
CA GLN A 91 -3.16 -11.11 4.40
C GLN A 91 -2.45 -10.85 5.72
N TYR A 92 -3.16 -10.23 6.64
CA TYR A 92 -2.66 -10.04 7.98
C TYR A 92 -3.09 -11.24 8.82
N THR A 93 -2.14 -11.87 9.50
CA THR A 93 -2.38 -13.04 10.33
C THR A 93 -2.72 -12.63 11.76
N MET A 94 -3.50 -13.46 12.44
CA MET A 94 -3.81 -13.28 13.86
C MET A 94 -2.57 -13.56 14.70
N SER A 95 -2.12 -12.57 15.46
CA SER A 95 -1.01 -12.77 16.39
C SER A 95 -1.38 -13.76 17.50
N PRO A 96 -0.43 -14.56 18.02
CA PRO A 96 -0.70 -15.48 19.13
C PRO A 96 -1.29 -14.78 20.36
N ALA A 97 -0.81 -13.58 20.68
CA ALA A 97 -1.31 -12.77 21.80
C ALA A 97 -2.80 -12.41 21.62
N PHE A 98 -3.19 -11.98 20.40
CA PHE A 98 -4.60 -11.66 20.13
C PHE A 98 -5.48 -12.91 20.19
N ARG A 99 -5.03 -14.02 19.60
CA ARG A 99 -5.76 -15.31 19.65
C ARG A 99 -6.00 -15.77 21.08
N ARG A 100 -4.97 -15.71 21.94
CA ARG A 100 -5.07 -16.07 23.36
C ARG A 100 -6.11 -15.23 24.08
N GLN A 101 -6.12 -13.92 23.86
CA GLN A 101 -7.09 -13.00 24.47
C GLN A 101 -8.53 -13.29 24.02
N LEU A 102 -8.75 -13.57 22.73
CA LEU A 102 -10.07 -13.97 22.22
C LEU A 102 -10.57 -15.28 22.86
N GLN A 103 -9.67 -16.25 23.07
CA GLN A 103 -9.99 -17.54 23.71
C GLN A 103 -10.30 -17.38 25.19
N VAL A 104 -9.44 -16.69 25.95
CA VAL A 104 -9.62 -16.43 27.39
C VAL A 104 -10.97 -15.75 27.65
N HIS A 105 -11.34 -14.81 26.78
CA HIS A 105 -12.59 -14.07 26.91
C HIS A 105 -13.78 -14.68 26.18
N LYS A 106 -13.61 -15.86 25.57
CA LYS A 106 -14.65 -16.62 24.83
C LYS A 106 -15.32 -15.85 23.68
N VAL A 107 -14.63 -14.87 23.10
CA VAL A 107 -15.15 -14.01 22.00
C VAL A 107 -14.58 -14.36 20.61
N LEU A 108 -13.94 -15.52 20.47
CA LEU A 108 -13.40 -15.95 19.18
C LEU A 108 -14.49 -16.13 18.11
N LYS A 109 -15.67 -16.63 18.52
CA LYS A 109 -16.83 -16.78 17.61
C LYS A 109 -17.34 -15.42 17.15
N ASP A 110 -17.41 -14.43 18.05
CA ASP A 110 -17.85 -13.07 17.73
C ASP A 110 -16.90 -12.39 16.74
N PHE A 111 -15.59 -12.58 16.92
CA PHE A 111 -14.59 -12.09 15.97
C PHE A 111 -14.77 -12.73 14.59
N ASN A 112 -14.97 -14.05 14.54
CA ASN A 112 -15.18 -14.77 13.27
C ASN A 112 -16.51 -14.41 12.60
N ALA A 113 -17.49 -13.90 13.34
CA ALA A 113 -18.77 -13.42 12.81
C ALA A 113 -18.69 -12.01 12.20
N LEU A 114 -17.57 -11.28 12.39
CA LEU A 114 -17.33 -10.02 11.69
C LEU A 114 -17.15 -10.23 10.19
N THR A 115 -17.43 -9.21 9.37
CA THR A 115 -17.18 -9.30 7.93
C THR A 115 -15.68 -9.54 7.64
N PRO A 116 -15.31 -10.23 6.54
CA PRO A 116 -13.91 -10.48 6.22
C PRO A 116 -13.07 -9.21 6.12
N ALA A 117 -13.64 -8.12 5.61
CA ALA A 117 -12.99 -6.81 5.57
C ALA A 117 -12.68 -6.28 6.98
N ARG A 118 -13.65 -6.39 7.89
CA ARG A 118 -13.51 -5.93 9.28
C ARG A 118 -12.49 -6.76 10.06
N GLN A 119 -12.47 -8.08 9.86
CA GLN A 119 -11.42 -8.95 10.41
C GLN A 119 -10.04 -8.51 9.91
N GLN A 120 -9.89 -8.33 8.59
CA GLN A 120 -8.62 -7.91 8.00
C GLN A 120 -8.16 -6.53 8.49
N ASP A 121 -9.07 -5.57 8.68
CA ASP A 121 -8.73 -4.25 9.22
C ASP A 121 -8.18 -4.34 10.65
N ILE A 122 -8.80 -5.16 11.51
CA ILE A 122 -8.32 -5.40 12.88
C ILE A 122 -6.94 -6.06 12.87
N LEU A 123 -6.78 -7.13 12.09
CA LEU A 123 -5.51 -7.87 11.98
C LEU A 123 -4.40 -6.97 11.43
N LYS A 124 -4.73 -6.17 10.41
CA LYS A 124 -3.85 -5.16 9.83
C LYS A 124 -3.37 -4.17 10.88
N TYR A 125 -4.29 -3.58 11.62
CA TYR A 125 -3.93 -2.60 12.63
C TYR A 125 -3.01 -3.19 13.69
N LEU A 126 -3.37 -4.35 14.27
CA LEU A 126 -2.59 -4.98 15.32
C LEU A 126 -1.19 -5.37 14.83
N SER A 127 -1.03 -5.69 13.55
CA SER A 127 0.28 -5.99 12.96
C SER A 127 1.26 -4.79 12.93
N PHE A 128 0.75 -3.56 13.00
CA PHE A 128 1.58 -2.35 13.03
C PHE A 128 1.91 -1.88 14.47
N VAL A 129 1.30 -2.47 15.50
CA VAL A 129 1.57 -2.11 16.90
C VAL A 129 2.80 -2.88 17.39
N THR A 130 3.94 -2.19 17.47
CA THR A 130 5.23 -2.81 17.83
C THR A 130 5.45 -2.89 19.35
N LYS A 131 4.84 -2.00 20.13
CA LYS A 131 4.96 -1.98 21.60
C LYS A 131 3.97 -2.97 22.23
N GLU A 132 4.47 -3.92 23.00
CA GLU A 132 3.67 -4.98 23.61
C GLU A 132 2.55 -4.46 24.53
N GLU A 133 2.85 -3.49 25.40
CA GLU A 133 1.86 -2.86 26.28
C GLU A 133 0.71 -2.22 25.50
N THR A 134 1.05 -1.53 24.40
CA THR A 134 0.06 -0.89 23.52
C THR A 134 -0.78 -1.94 22.80
N LEU A 135 -0.15 -3.03 22.35
CA LEU A 135 -0.83 -4.15 21.71
C LEU A 135 -1.87 -4.75 22.67
N LEU A 136 -1.47 -5.06 23.90
CA LEU A 136 -2.37 -5.63 24.91
C LEU A 136 -3.54 -4.69 25.25
N LYS A 137 -3.29 -3.39 25.41
CA LYS A 137 -4.34 -2.38 25.62
C LYS A 137 -5.34 -2.36 24.47
N HIS A 138 -4.86 -2.40 23.23
CA HIS A 138 -5.72 -2.34 22.05
C HIS A 138 -6.52 -3.63 21.85
N VAL A 139 -5.88 -4.78 22.09
CA VAL A 139 -6.55 -6.08 22.12
C VAL A 139 -7.67 -6.07 23.16
N GLY A 140 -7.42 -5.56 24.38
CA GLY A 140 -8.43 -5.44 25.43
C GLY A 140 -9.64 -4.62 24.99
N LYS A 141 -9.43 -3.47 24.34
CA LYS A 141 -10.52 -2.65 23.78
C LYS A 141 -11.33 -3.38 22.71
N ILE A 142 -10.67 -4.12 21.82
CA ILE A 142 -11.35 -4.90 20.78
C ILE A 142 -12.20 -6.02 21.42
N VAL A 143 -11.64 -6.72 22.40
CA VAL A 143 -12.36 -7.76 23.16
C VAL A 143 -13.59 -7.20 23.85
N GLN A 144 -13.48 -6.03 24.50
CA GLN A 144 -14.63 -5.39 25.15
C GLN A 144 -15.76 -5.09 24.17
N LYS A 145 -15.43 -4.57 22.98
CA LYS A 145 -16.41 -4.30 21.92
C LYS A 145 -17.05 -5.57 21.37
N LEU A 146 -16.26 -6.64 21.20
CA LEU A 146 -16.77 -7.95 20.81
C LEU A 146 -17.77 -8.50 21.84
N LYS A 147 -17.45 -8.40 23.14
CA LYS A 147 -18.38 -8.80 24.21
C LYS A 147 -19.69 -8.00 24.20
N ALA A 148 -19.62 -6.73 23.81
CA ALA A 148 -20.79 -5.87 23.65
C ALA A 148 -21.62 -6.18 22.38
N GLY A 149 -21.21 -7.16 21.55
CA GLY A 149 -21.89 -7.51 20.31
C GLY A 149 -21.68 -6.49 19.18
N GLU A 150 -20.70 -5.58 19.31
CA GLU A 150 -20.44 -4.57 18.30
C GLU A 150 -19.88 -5.19 17.01
N LYS A 151 -20.59 -5.01 15.90
CA LYS A 151 -20.13 -5.46 14.57
C LYS A 151 -19.23 -4.44 13.88
N ASN A 152 -19.38 -3.16 14.20
CA ASN A 152 -18.59 -2.06 13.63
C ASN A 152 -17.56 -1.54 14.63
N ILE A 153 -16.64 -2.42 15.03
CA ILE A 153 -15.60 -2.12 16.01
C ILE A 153 -14.75 -0.97 15.49
N ARG A 154 -14.73 0.19 16.15
CA ARG A 154 -13.70 1.20 15.83
C ARG A 154 -12.34 0.76 16.38
N ILE A 155 -11.34 0.71 15.50
CA ILE A 155 -9.94 0.45 15.87
C ILE A 155 -9.42 1.64 16.69
N PRO A 156 -8.68 1.42 17.79
CA PRO A 156 -8.13 2.51 18.60
C PRO A 156 -7.14 3.41 17.87
#